data_AF-A0A2U9SS31-F1
#
_entry.id   AF-A0A2U9SS31-F1
#
_cell.length_a   1.000
_cell.length_b   1.000
_cell.length_c   1.000
_cell.angle_alpha   90.00
_cell.angle_beta   90.00
_cell.angle_gamma   90.00
#
_symmetry.space_group_name_H-M   'P 1'
#
loop_
_entity.id
_entity.type
_entity.pdbx_description
1 polymer ?
#
loop_
_entity_poly.entity_id
_entity_poly.type
_entity_poly.pdbx_seq_one_letter_code
_entity_poly.pdbx_strand_id
1 'polypeptide(L)'
;MSRSTHSRTASTARGQCEAIDLTGKIALIDGHWQPRVVAEMNDYQFKVVKIEGEFVWHNHSDTDEAFVVLDGELQIDFRGGSSGDGSIVLRAGQMAVVPKGVEHKPCAHAEVKLLLIEPRGVVNTGDGATTERTVENDQWI
;
A
#
# COMPACT_ATOMS: atom_id res chain seq x y z
N MET A 1 38.58 16.08 14.01
CA MET A 1 37.49 15.29 14.61
C MET A 1 36.70 14.65 13.48
N SER A 2 36.98 13.38 13.19
CA SER A 2 36.33 12.62 12.12
C SER A 2 35.00 12.09 12.64
N ARG A 3 33.88 12.43 11.99
CA ARG A 3 32.59 11.80 12.26
C ARG A 3 32.35 10.72 11.22
N SER A 4 32.39 9.49 11.68
CA SER A 4 32.02 8.29 10.93
C SER A 4 30.50 8.17 10.82
N THR A 5 30.04 7.94 9.58
CA THR A 5 28.97 7.04 9.11
C THR A 5 27.66 6.94 9.86
N HIS A 6 26.52 7.07 9.17
CA HIS A 6 25.41 6.10 9.17
C HIS A 6 24.78 6.07 7.76
N SER A 7 25.38 5.31 6.84
CA SER A 7 24.66 4.84 5.64
C SER A 7 23.99 3.52 6.04
N ARG A 8 22.68 3.55 6.21
CA ARG A 8 21.86 2.34 6.41
C ARG A 8 21.85 1.62 5.05
N THR A 9 22.72 0.63 4.88
CA THR A 9 22.60 -0.31 3.76
C THR A 9 21.25 -1.01 3.89
N ALA A 10 20.32 -0.67 2.99
CA ALA A 10 19.10 -1.45 2.81
C ALA A 10 19.51 -2.92 2.59
N SER A 11 18.79 -3.84 3.21
CA SER A 11 18.93 -5.27 2.97
C SER A 11 19.02 -5.53 1.47
N THR A 12 20.08 -6.19 1.02
CA THR A 12 20.20 -6.66 -0.37
C THR A 12 19.21 -7.79 -0.67
N ALA A 13 18.57 -8.37 0.35
CA ALA A 13 17.52 -9.36 0.19
C ALA A 13 16.17 -8.62 0.15
N ARG A 14 15.49 -8.72 -1.00
CA ARG A 14 14.15 -8.17 -1.24
C ARG A 14 13.06 -9.23 -0.95
N GLY A 15 13.33 -10.11 0.01
CA GLY A 15 12.47 -11.26 0.36
C GLY A 15 12.71 -12.54 -0.47
N GLN A 16 13.78 -12.61 -1.28
CA GLN A 16 14.07 -13.81 -2.06
C GLN A 16 14.42 -15.01 -1.18
N CYS A 17 13.80 -16.16 -1.48
CA CYS A 17 14.06 -17.45 -0.82
C CYS A 17 13.77 -17.49 0.69
N GLU A 18 12.97 -16.56 1.21
CA GLU A 18 12.54 -16.53 2.61
C GLU A 18 11.01 -16.54 2.71
N ALA A 19 10.49 -17.16 3.76
CA ALA A 19 9.08 -17.03 4.11
C ALA A 19 8.85 -15.67 4.79
N ILE A 20 7.87 -14.91 4.32
CA ILE A 20 7.54 -13.59 4.86
C ILE A 20 6.27 -13.69 5.70
N ASP A 21 6.42 -13.49 7.01
CA ASP A 21 5.28 -13.39 7.93
C ASP A 21 4.65 -11.99 7.85
N LEU A 22 3.64 -11.84 6.99
CA LEU A 22 2.93 -10.57 6.79
C LEU A 22 2.29 -10.05 8.09
N THR A 23 1.76 -10.94 8.92
CA THR A 23 1.14 -10.58 10.21
C THR A 23 2.20 -10.04 11.16
N GLY A 24 3.34 -10.72 11.26
CA GLY A 24 4.49 -10.25 12.04
C GLY A 24 5.04 -8.92 11.55
N LYS A 25 5.15 -8.72 10.23
CA LYS A 25 5.59 -7.44 9.64
C LYS A 25 4.63 -6.30 9.94
N ILE A 26 3.31 -6.52 9.84
CA ILE A 26 2.31 -5.50 10.20
C ILE A 26 2.41 -5.11 11.68
N ALA A 27 2.71 -6.05 12.56
CA ALA A 27 2.88 -5.76 13.99
C ALA A 27 4.04 -4.80 14.30
N LEU A 28 4.96 -4.58 13.34
CA LEU A 28 6.05 -3.59 13.47
C LEU A 28 5.62 -2.16 13.10
N ILE A 29 4.39 -1.97 12.62
CA ILE A 29 3.85 -0.67 12.27
C ILE A 29 3.04 -0.14 13.46
N ASP A 30 3.45 0.99 14.03
CA ASP A 30 2.76 1.57 15.18
C ASP A 30 1.46 2.29 14.78
N GLY A 31 1.48 3.02 13.65
CA GLY A 31 0.37 3.87 13.20
C GLY A 31 -0.42 3.36 11.98
N HIS A 32 -1.38 4.17 11.55
CA HIS A 32 -2.14 3.96 10.32
C HIS A 32 -1.51 4.71 9.14
N TRP A 33 -1.81 4.28 7.91
CA TRP A 33 -1.43 4.95 6.67
C TRP A 33 0.08 5.06 6.46
N GLN A 34 0.83 4.10 6.99
CA GLN A 34 2.28 4.00 6.86
C GLN A 34 2.62 2.70 6.10
N PRO A 35 2.44 2.65 4.77
CA PRO A 35 2.81 1.46 4.01
C PRO A 35 4.31 1.18 4.15
N ARG A 36 4.65 -0.08 4.41
CA ARG A 36 6.03 -0.54 4.53
C ARG A 36 6.30 -1.68 3.56
N VAL A 37 7.42 -1.62 2.86
CA VAL A 37 7.85 -2.65 1.91
C VAL A 37 8.32 -3.88 2.69
N VAL A 38 7.79 -5.05 2.33
CA VAL A 38 8.17 -6.35 2.91
C VAL A 38 8.84 -7.28 1.90
N ALA A 39 8.58 -7.08 0.60
CA ALA A 39 9.19 -7.83 -0.48
C ALA A 39 9.18 -7.04 -1.79
N GLU A 40 10.01 -7.44 -2.74
CA GLU A 40 9.96 -6.91 -4.12
C GLU A 40 10.20 -8.04 -5.14
N MET A 41 9.27 -8.17 -6.08
CA MET A 41 9.33 -9.08 -7.23
C MET A 41 9.53 -8.25 -8.50
N ASN A 42 10.66 -8.41 -9.16
CA ASN A 42 11.07 -7.56 -10.28
C ASN A 42 11.10 -6.08 -9.86
N ASP A 43 10.18 -5.28 -10.41
CA ASP A 43 9.93 -3.87 -10.14
C ASP A 43 8.62 -3.64 -9.37
N TYR A 44 7.97 -4.69 -8.83
CA TYR A 44 6.78 -4.60 -7.99
C TYR A 44 7.10 -4.79 -6.52
N GLN A 45 6.53 -3.95 -5.68
CA GLN A 45 6.66 -4.04 -4.24
C GLN A 45 5.41 -4.62 -3.60
N PHE A 46 5.64 -5.43 -2.58
CA PHE A 46 4.65 -5.91 -1.64
C PHE A 46 4.75 -5.03 -0.41
N LYS A 47 3.71 -4.27 -0.13
CA LYS A 47 3.68 -3.34 1.00
C LYS A 47 2.59 -3.75 1.98
N VAL A 48 2.89 -3.73 3.26
CA VAL A 48 1.87 -3.93 4.30
C VAL A 48 1.51 -2.61 4.96
N VAL A 49 0.23 -2.45 5.32
CA VAL A 49 -0.28 -1.23 5.95
C VAL A 49 -1.46 -1.53 6.86
N LYS A 50 -1.60 -0.74 7.93
CA LYS A 50 -2.83 -0.64 8.72
C LYS A 50 -3.55 0.64 8.31
N ILE A 51 -4.86 0.57 8.09
CA ILE A 51 -5.66 1.77 7.76
C ILE A 51 -6.93 1.82 8.61
N GLU A 52 -7.37 3.03 8.92
CA GLU A 52 -8.63 3.31 9.59
C GLU A 52 -9.10 4.71 9.15
N GLY A 53 -10.41 4.84 8.91
CA GLY A 53 -11.03 6.02 8.33
C GLY A 53 -10.97 6.04 6.80
N GLU A 54 -11.18 7.22 6.25
CA GLU A 54 -11.16 7.44 4.80
C GLU A 54 -9.80 7.94 4.31
N PHE A 55 -9.44 7.51 3.11
CA PHE A 55 -8.35 8.09 2.34
C PHE A 55 -8.84 9.23 1.45
N VAL A 56 -7.91 9.85 0.71
CA VAL A 56 -8.25 10.84 -0.32
C VAL A 56 -8.65 10.13 -1.62
N TRP A 57 -9.54 10.76 -2.40
CA TRP A 57 -9.73 10.37 -3.79
C TRP A 57 -8.43 10.57 -4.55
N HIS A 58 -7.97 9.54 -5.24
CA HIS A 58 -6.74 9.57 -6.02
C HIS A 58 -6.81 8.58 -7.19
N ASN A 59 -5.86 8.68 -8.11
CA ASN A 59 -5.67 7.74 -9.20
C ASN A 59 -4.18 7.62 -9.52
N HIS A 60 -3.84 6.54 -10.22
CA HIS A 60 -2.51 6.32 -10.77
C HIS A 60 -2.63 6.20 -12.28
N SER A 61 -2.10 7.14 -13.05
CA SER A 61 -2.29 7.21 -14.51
C SER A 61 -1.71 5.98 -15.23
N ASP A 62 -0.60 5.45 -14.70
CA ASP A 62 0.25 4.50 -15.42
C ASP A 62 0.24 3.09 -14.83
N THR A 63 -0.31 2.89 -13.64
CA THR A 63 -0.15 1.66 -12.87
C THR A 63 -1.47 1.17 -12.29
N ASP A 64 -1.69 -0.15 -12.35
CA ASP A 64 -2.73 -0.79 -11.55
C ASP A 64 -2.25 -0.90 -10.09
N GLU A 65 -3.19 -0.97 -9.15
CA GLU A 65 -2.93 -1.22 -7.74
C GLU A 65 -3.79 -2.39 -7.25
N ALA A 66 -3.17 -3.36 -6.57
CA ALA A 66 -3.90 -4.47 -5.96
C ALA A 66 -4.00 -4.32 -4.44
N PHE A 67 -5.20 -4.55 -3.93
CA PHE A 67 -5.52 -4.55 -2.50
C PHE A 67 -5.87 -5.97 -2.07
N VAL A 68 -5.20 -6.49 -1.05
CA VAL A 68 -5.53 -7.77 -0.40
C VAL A 68 -5.81 -7.50 1.07
N VAL A 69 -7.00 -7.87 1.55
CA VAL A 69 -7.36 -7.73 2.97
C VAL A 69 -6.83 -8.92 3.74
N LEU A 70 -5.94 -8.65 4.70
CA LEU A 70 -5.40 -9.66 5.60
C LEU A 70 -6.28 -9.82 6.86
N ASP A 71 -6.87 -8.73 7.33
CA ASP A 71 -7.75 -8.68 8.50
C ASP A 71 -8.69 -7.46 8.40
N GLY A 72 -9.94 -7.59 8.84
CA GLY A 72 -10.95 -6.52 8.76
C GLY A 72 -11.79 -6.51 7.46
N GLU A 73 -12.42 -5.36 7.19
CA GLU A 73 -13.27 -5.11 6.02
C GLU A 73 -12.94 -3.74 5.40
N LEU A 74 -12.57 -3.75 4.12
CA LEU A 74 -12.25 -2.57 3.32
C LEU A 74 -13.38 -2.28 2.32
N GLN A 75 -13.80 -1.04 2.24
CA GLN A 75 -14.57 -0.53 1.10
C GLN A 75 -13.65 0.30 0.19
N ILE A 76 -13.75 0.12 -1.13
CA ILE A 76 -13.06 0.95 -2.12
C ILE A 76 -14.13 1.55 -3.01
N ASP A 77 -14.38 2.85 -2.84
CA ASP A 77 -15.22 3.59 -3.77
C ASP A 77 -14.42 3.92 -5.02
N PHE A 78 -15.03 3.86 -6.20
CA PHE A 78 -14.38 4.18 -7.47
C PHE A 78 -15.31 4.95 -8.40
N ARG A 79 -14.72 5.74 -9.29
CA ARG A 79 -15.42 6.55 -10.29
C ARG A 79 -14.85 6.32 -11.68
N GLY A 80 -15.74 6.23 -12.66
CA GLY A 80 -15.38 5.99 -14.06
C GLY A 80 -14.97 4.55 -14.37
N GLY A 81 -14.14 4.37 -15.41
CA GLY A 81 -13.82 3.05 -15.96
C GLY A 81 -14.96 2.40 -16.76
N SER A 82 -14.79 1.13 -17.14
CA SER A 82 -15.78 0.40 -17.97
C SER A 82 -17.09 0.10 -17.25
N SER A 83 -17.09 0.13 -15.92
CA SER A 83 -18.22 -0.26 -15.07
C SER A 83 -19.01 0.94 -14.53
N GLY A 84 -18.54 2.18 -14.77
CA GLY A 84 -19.08 3.38 -14.15
C GLY A 84 -18.73 3.49 -12.66
N ASP A 85 -19.41 4.38 -11.95
CA ASP A 85 -19.17 4.62 -10.53
C ASP A 85 -19.69 3.47 -9.67
N GLY A 86 -18.99 3.14 -8.58
CA GLY A 86 -19.39 2.05 -7.71
C GLY A 86 -18.52 1.90 -6.47
N SER A 87 -18.69 0.77 -5.80
CA SER A 87 -17.92 0.43 -4.60
C SER A 87 -17.64 -1.08 -4.53
N ILE A 88 -16.45 -1.43 -4.05
CA ILE A 88 -16.03 -2.81 -3.81
C ILE A 88 -15.88 -3.01 -2.31
N VAL A 89 -16.51 -4.04 -1.74
CA VAL A 89 -16.31 -4.43 -0.35
C VAL A 89 -15.47 -5.70 -0.30
N LEU A 90 -14.34 -5.64 0.41
CA LEU A 90 -13.41 -6.74 0.62
C LEU A 90 -13.33 -7.09 2.10
N ARG A 91 -13.38 -8.38 2.40
CA ARG A 91 -13.15 -8.97 3.73
C ARG A 91 -11.83 -9.74 3.75
N ALA A 92 -11.36 -10.10 4.93
CA ALA A 92 -10.16 -10.92 5.11
C ALA A 92 -10.11 -12.12 4.13
N GLY A 93 -8.99 -12.26 3.41
CA GLY A 93 -8.76 -13.25 2.37
C GLY A 93 -9.28 -12.87 0.97
N GLN A 94 -9.90 -11.70 0.80
CA GLN A 94 -10.37 -11.20 -0.49
C GLN A 94 -9.42 -10.13 -1.06
N MET A 95 -9.46 -9.97 -2.38
CA MET A 95 -8.65 -8.97 -3.09
C MET A 95 -9.42 -8.27 -4.20
N ALA A 96 -8.99 -7.06 -4.54
CA ALA A 96 -9.40 -6.34 -5.74
C ALA A 96 -8.18 -5.74 -6.44
N VAL A 97 -8.32 -5.46 -7.73
CA VAL A 97 -7.37 -4.67 -8.50
C VAL A 97 -8.10 -3.43 -8.98
N VAL A 98 -7.56 -2.26 -8.68
CA VAL A 98 -8.01 -1.00 -9.25
C VAL A 98 -7.19 -0.74 -10.52
N PRO A 99 -7.83 -0.67 -11.70
CA PRO A 99 -7.11 -0.41 -12.94
C PRO A 99 -6.49 0.99 -12.97
N LYS A 100 -5.38 1.13 -13.68
CA LYS A 100 -4.75 2.43 -13.95
C LYS A 100 -5.75 3.45 -14.50
N GLY A 101 -5.60 4.69 -14.05
CA GLY A 101 -6.44 5.84 -14.40
C GLY A 101 -7.82 5.84 -13.74
N VAL A 102 -8.20 4.81 -12.98
CA VAL A 102 -9.47 4.81 -12.24
C VAL A 102 -9.30 5.58 -10.92
N GLU A 103 -10.12 6.62 -10.75
CA GLU A 103 -10.17 7.36 -9.50
C GLU A 103 -10.85 6.52 -8.42
N HIS A 104 -10.22 6.39 -7.26
CA HIS A 104 -10.71 5.56 -6.18
C HIS A 104 -10.39 6.13 -4.80
N LYS A 105 -11.10 5.63 -3.79
CA LYS A 105 -10.99 6.05 -2.39
C LYS A 105 -11.18 4.83 -1.46
N PRO A 106 -10.09 4.33 -0.85
CA PRO A 106 -10.15 3.34 0.23
C PRO A 106 -10.82 3.93 1.50
N CYS A 107 -11.73 3.16 2.09
CA CYS A 107 -12.54 3.51 3.24
C CYS A 107 -12.60 2.34 4.23
N ALA A 108 -12.13 2.57 5.46
CA ALA A 108 -12.07 1.58 6.53
C ALA A 108 -12.87 2.05 7.75
N HIS A 109 -14.02 1.43 8.02
CA HIS A 109 -14.88 1.79 9.17
C HIS A 109 -14.28 1.41 10.53
N ALA A 110 -13.40 0.40 10.55
CA ALA A 110 -12.56 -0.01 11.67
C ALA A 110 -11.14 -0.31 11.13
N GLU A 111 -10.16 -0.60 11.99
CA GLU A 111 -8.80 -0.95 11.52
C GLU A 111 -8.85 -2.13 10.52
N VAL A 112 -8.20 -1.95 9.38
CA VAL A 112 -8.00 -2.97 8.34
C VAL A 112 -6.51 -3.14 8.11
N LYS A 113 -6.09 -4.40 7.98
CA LYS A 113 -4.71 -4.78 7.64
C LYS A 113 -4.68 -5.20 6.19
N LEU A 114 -3.84 -4.52 5.41
CA LEU A 114 -3.76 -4.71 3.97
C LEU A 114 -2.37 -5.18 3.55
N LEU A 115 -2.35 -5.96 2.48
CA LEU A 115 -1.22 -6.08 1.58
C LEU A 115 -1.57 -5.31 0.29
N LEU A 116 -0.72 -4.36 -0.06
CA LEU A 116 -0.75 -3.62 -1.31
C LEU A 116 0.31 -4.18 -2.26
N ILE A 117 -0.01 -4.25 -3.54
CA ILE A 117 0.93 -4.67 -4.59
C ILE A 117 0.86 -3.67 -5.72
N GLU A 118 2.00 -3.01 -5.97
CA GLU A 118 2.12 -1.93 -6.95
C GLU A 118 3.57 -1.83 -7.45
N PRO A 119 3.81 -1.20 -8.60
CA PRO A 119 5.17 -0.88 -9.04
C PRO A 119 5.94 -0.05 -8.00
N ARG A 120 7.25 -0.25 -7.96
CA ARG A 120 8.15 0.51 -7.10
C ARG A 120 8.09 2.00 -7.43
N GLY A 121 8.09 2.83 -6.39
CA GLY A 121 8.13 4.29 -6.53
C GLY A 121 6.77 4.94 -6.76
N VAL A 122 5.69 4.16 -6.84
CA VAL A 122 4.32 4.70 -6.88
C VAL A 122 4.01 5.47 -5.60
N VAL A 123 3.61 6.73 -5.73
CA VAL A 123 3.24 7.59 -4.60
C VAL A 123 1.84 7.21 -4.15
N ASN A 124 1.64 6.89 -2.87
CA ASN A 124 0.39 6.34 -2.36
C ASN A 124 -0.83 7.28 -2.47
N THR A 125 -0.63 8.57 -2.73
CA THR A 125 -1.71 9.54 -3.00
C THR A 125 -1.94 9.78 -4.49
N GLY A 126 -1.39 8.91 -5.34
CA GLY A 126 -1.48 9.02 -6.79
C GLY A 126 -0.78 10.24 -7.37
N ASP A 127 -1.22 10.63 -8.56
CA ASP A 127 -0.68 11.78 -9.31
C ASP A 127 -1.24 13.13 -8.83
N GLY A 128 -1.97 13.14 -7.70
CA GLY A 128 -2.57 14.30 -7.08
C GLY A 128 -1.59 15.15 -6.26
N ALA A 129 -2.12 16.18 -5.60
CA ALA A 129 -1.34 17.01 -4.69
C ALA A 129 -0.88 16.21 -3.46
N THR A 130 0.29 16.56 -2.91
CA THR A 130 0.76 16.05 -1.63
C THR A 130 -0.21 16.43 -0.51
N THR A 131 -0.52 15.48 0.38
CA THR A 131 -1.42 15.67 1.53
C THR A 131 -0.77 15.16 2.82
N GLU A 132 -1.42 15.29 3.98
CA GLU A 132 -0.93 14.64 5.22
C GLU A 132 -0.87 13.10 5.13
N ARG A 133 -1.52 12.51 4.12
CA ARG A 133 -1.54 11.07 3.85
C ARG A 133 -0.44 10.63 2.89
N THR A 134 0.28 11.56 2.26
CA THR A 134 1.42 11.21 1.39
C THR A 134 2.60 10.78 2.26
N VAL A 135 3.17 9.61 1.97
CA VAL A 135 4.32 9.08 2.71
C VAL A 135 5.56 8.95 1.83
N GLU A 136 6.73 8.94 2.47
CA GLU A 136 7.97 8.58 1.79
C GLU A 136 7.89 7.13 1.28
N ASN A 137 8.30 6.92 0.04
CA ASN A 137 8.38 5.60 -0.57
C ASN A 137 9.57 4.78 -0.05
N ASP A 138 9.63 3.50 -0.45
CA ASP A 138 10.76 2.59 -0.17
C ASP A 138 11.10 2.43 1.33
N GLN A 139 10.08 2.45 2.20
CA GLN A 139 10.25 2.25 3.64
C GLN A 139 10.20 0.75 4.01
N TRP A 140 11.36 0.09 4.10
CA TRP A 140 11.48 -1.35 4.36
C TRP A 140 11.35 -1.72 5.85
N ILE A 141 10.74 -2.88 6.11
CA ILE A 141 10.70 -3.55 7.43
C ILE A 141 10.89 -5.06 7.34
#